data_AF-A0AAW0J3X9-F1
#
_entry.id   AF-A0AAW0J3X9-F1
#
_cell.length_a   1.000
_cell.length_b   1.000
_cell.length_c   1.000
_cell.angle_alpha   90.00
_cell.angle_beta   90.00
_cell.angle_gamma   90.00
#
_symmetry.space_group_name_H-M   'P 1'
#
loop_
_entity.id
_entity.type
_entity.pdbx_description
1 polymer ?
#
loop_
_entity_poly.entity_id
_entity_poly.type
_entity_poly.pdbx_seq_one_letter_code
_entity_poly.pdbx_strand_id
1 'polypeptide(L)'
;MSDAVFQFVRLNNTYYAGSHGMDISTLSVYLYYGNHKHQARTIDEKGNDMVNFCPAQDFLPRIQTTKVMLQEITRGIKGAMVEDNKFCLSVHFRCVNEDNVGVLKEKVESAMKSYKDFRISEGKEV
;
A
#
# COMPACT_ATOMS: atom_id res chain seq x y z
N MET A 1 -1.19 -5.30 11.13
CA MET A 1 0.28 -5.35 11.18
C MET A 1 0.85 -5.21 9.77
N SER A 2 1.93 -4.44 9.59
CA SER A 2 2.98 -4.71 8.59
C SER A 2 3.86 -5.83 9.14
N ASP A 3 3.22 -6.98 9.30
CA ASP A 3 3.73 -8.15 10.02
C ASP A 3 5.13 -8.57 9.53
N ALA A 4 5.33 -8.50 8.21
CA ALA A 4 6.55 -8.95 7.57
C ALA A 4 7.83 -8.24 8.06
N VAL A 5 7.79 -6.92 8.32
CA VAL A 5 9.00 -6.18 8.71
C VAL A 5 9.41 -6.52 10.14
N PHE A 6 8.45 -6.58 11.06
CA PHE A 6 8.70 -7.00 12.43
C PHE A 6 9.10 -8.47 12.51
N GLN A 7 8.40 -9.37 11.79
CA GLN A 7 8.72 -10.80 11.76
C GLN A 7 10.13 -11.08 11.26
N PHE A 8 10.66 -10.23 10.36
CA PHE A 8 12.02 -10.33 9.86
C PHE A 8 13.05 -9.79 10.86
N VAL A 9 12.85 -8.58 11.39
CA VAL A 9 13.86 -7.89 12.21
C VAL A 9 13.81 -8.27 13.70
N ARG A 10 12.62 -8.46 14.26
CA ARG A 10 12.35 -8.97 15.63
C ARG A 10 13.00 -8.18 16.78
N LEU A 11 13.21 -6.87 16.60
CA LEU A 11 13.69 -5.98 17.64
C LEU A 11 12.53 -5.25 18.33
N ASN A 12 12.51 -5.24 19.66
CA ASN A 12 11.41 -4.67 20.44
C ASN A 12 11.59 -3.18 20.76
N ASN A 13 12.79 -2.63 20.54
CA ASN A 13 13.18 -1.26 20.91
C ASN A 13 13.26 -0.32 19.70
N THR A 14 12.41 -0.54 18.69
CA THR A 14 12.39 0.27 17.46
C THR A 14 10.96 0.50 16.97
N TYR A 15 10.82 1.46 16.06
CA TYR A 15 9.60 1.74 15.33
C TYR A 15 9.63 1.01 14.00
N TYR A 16 8.51 0.41 13.62
CA TYR A 16 8.37 -0.28 12.34
C TYR A 16 7.48 0.53 11.41
N ALA A 17 7.99 0.88 10.24
CA ALA A 17 7.22 1.52 9.19
C ALA A 17 7.05 0.53 8.03
N GLY A 18 5.81 0.17 7.73
CA GLY A 18 5.44 -0.73 6.63
C GLY A 18 4.67 -0.02 5.54
N SER A 19 4.41 -0.73 4.44
CA SER A 19 3.57 -0.26 3.33
C SER A 19 3.94 1.15 2.84
N HIS A 20 5.23 1.38 2.59
CA HIS A 20 5.79 2.70 2.21
C HIS A 20 5.58 3.82 3.25
N GLY A 21 5.49 3.47 4.54
CA GLY A 21 5.29 4.42 5.64
C GLY A 21 3.84 4.73 5.94
N MET A 22 2.88 4.03 5.31
CA MET A 22 1.45 4.22 5.54
C MET A 22 0.93 3.54 6.81
N ASP A 23 1.72 2.64 7.40
CA ASP A 23 1.47 2.11 8.72
C ASP A 23 2.74 2.09 9.58
N ILE A 24 2.59 2.55 10.83
CA ILE A 24 3.67 2.62 11.81
C ILE A 24 3.25 1.86 13.07
N SER A 25 4.12 0.97 13.54
CA SER A 25 3.89 0.17 14.73
C SER A 25 4.97 0.43 15.79
N THR A 26 4.55 0.50 17.06
CA THR A 26 5.44 0.64 18.21
C THR A 26 4.82 0.03 19.48
N LEU A 27 5.61 -0.17 20.53
CA LEU A 27 5.08 -0.58 21.83
C LEU A 27 4.32 0.59 22.48
N SER A 28 3.20 0.28 23.12
CA SER A 28 2.34 1.27 23.78
C SER A 28 3.08 2.08 24.85
N VAL A 29 4.04 1.45 25.53
CA VAL A 29 4.86 2.07 26.59
C VAL A 29 5.72 3.23 26.08
N TYR A 30 5.99 3.31 24.78
CA TYR A 30 6.78 4.39 24.19
C TYR A 30 5.93 5.60 23.75
N LEU A 31 4.60 5.53 23.87
CA LEU A 31 3.72 6.64 23.51
C LEU A 31 3.39 7.49 24.73
N TYR A 32 4.10 8.61 24.88
CA TYR A 32 3.91 9.53 26.01
C TYR A 32 2.79 10.56 25.77
N TYR A 33 2.47 10.90 24.52
CA TYR A 33 1.43 11.87 24.15
C TYR A 33 0.93 11.58 22.72
N GLY A 34 -0.39 11.61 22.47
CA GLY A 34 -0.89 11.51 21.09
C GLY A 34 -2.41 11.42 20.95
N ASN A 35 -2.94 12.08 19.91
CA ASN A 35 -4.33 11.99 19.47
C ASN A 35 -4.62 10.54 18.99
N HIS A 36 -5.71 9.94 19.46
CA HIS A 36 -6.08 8.53 19.20
C HIS A 36 -6.61 8.28 17.78
N LYS A 37 -6.70 9.31 16.94
CA LYS A 37 -7.20 9.17 15.57
C LYS A 37 -6.28 8.24 14.76
N HIS A 38 -6.87 7.26 14.07
CA HIS A 38 -6.17 6.23 13.28
C HIS A 38 -5.24 5.30 14.08
N GLN A 39 -5.36 5.27 15.42
CA GLN A 39 -4.63 4.32 16.27
C GLN A 39 -5.46 3.06 16.51
N ALA A 40 -4.82 1.90 16.35
CA ALA A 40 -5.36 0.60 16.72
C ALA A 40 -4.41 -0.10 17.69
N ARG A 41 -4.93 -0.56 18.83
CA ARG A 41 -4.16 -1.34 19.80
C ARG A 41 -4.23 -2.82 19.46
N THR A 42 -3.11 -3.51 19.56
CA THR A 42 -3.00 -4.96 19.33
C THR A 42 -2.05 -5.58 20.35
N ILE A 43 -2.15 -6.89 20.55
CA ILE A 43 -1.23 -7.64 21.40
C ILE A 43 -0.33 -8.46 20.50
N ASP A 44 0.99 -8.42 20.72
CA ASP A 44 1.93 -9.27 19.99
C ASP A 44 1.93 -10.73 20.49
N GLU A 45 2.65 -11.62 19.81
CA GLU A 45 2.75 -13.04 20.18
C GLU A 45 3.37 -13.28 21.57
N LYS A 46 4.05 -12.28 22.12
CA LYS A 46 4.70 -12.32 23.45
C LYS A 46 3.83 -11.66 24.52
N GLY A 47 2.62 -11.20 24.19
CA GLY A 47 1.70 -10.54 25.11
C GLY A 47 1.96 -9.05 25.32
N ASN A 48 2.79 -8.40 24.50
CA ASN A 48 3.07 -6.97 24.63
C ASN A 48 1.99 -6.12 23.95
N ASP A 49 1.60 -5.03 24.61
CA ASP A 49 0.70 -4.03 24.04
C ASP A 49 1.41 -3.21 22.95
N MET A 50 0.90 -3.32 21.73
CA MET A 50 1.34 -2.55 20.57
C MET A 50 0.32 -1.50 20.17
N VAL A 51 0.81 -0.40 19.61
CA VAL A 51 -0.01 0.62 18.96
C VAL A 51 0.40 0.72 17.49
N ASN A 52 -0.61 0.62 16.64
CA ASN A 52 -0.49 0.78 15.19
C ASN A 52 -1.15 2.09 14.79
N PHE A 53 -0.44 2.92 14.04
CA PHE A 53 -0.97 4.12 13.40
C PHE A 53 -1.14 3.86 11.91
N CYS A 54 -2.38 3.77 11.44
CA CYS A 54 -2.72 3.31 10.09
C CYS A 54 -3.75 4.24 9.40
N PRO A 55 -3.41 5.51 9.11
CA PRO A 55 -4.35 6.46 8.49
C PRO A 55 -4.86 6.00 7.12
N ALA A 56 -4.06 5.25 6.37
CA ALA A 56 -4.43 4.73 5.06
C ALA A 56 -5.53 3.64 5.11
N GLN A 57 -5.85 3.12 6.30
CA GLN A 57 -6.88 2.09 6.47
C GLN A 57 -8.26 2.56 6.02
N ASP A 58 -8.57 3.85 6.17
CA ASP A 58 -9.83 4.46 5.75
C ASP A 58 -10.02 4.41 4.22
N PHE A 59 -8.94 4.22 3.45
CA PHE A 59 -8.95 4.17 2.00
C PHE A 59 -9.01 2.76 1.42
N LEU A 60 -8.91 1.70 2.24
CA LEU A 60 -8.90 0.30 1.78
C LEU A 60 -10.09 -0.07 0.88
N PRO A 61 -11.35 0.32 1.18
CA PRO A 61 -12.48 0.02 0.30
C PRO A 61 -12.29 0.62 -1.10
N ARG A 62 -11.74 1.84 -1.16
CA ARG A 62 -11.49 2.54 -2.41
C ARG A 62 -10.32 1.93 -3.16
N ILE A 63 -9.25 1.53 -2.48
CA ILE A 63 -8.12 0.79 -3.06
C ILE A 63 -8.60 -0.51 -3.70
N GLN A 64 -9.43 -1.28 -3.01
CA GLN A 64 -9.92 -2.56 -3.54
C GLN A 64 -10.79 -2.35 -4.79
N THR A 65 -11.60 -1.29 -4.82
CA THR A 65 -12.38 -0.91 -6.00
C THR A 65 -11.47 -0.51 -7.17
N THR A 66 -10.46 0.32 -6.91
CA THR A 66 -9.46 0.72 -7.90
C THR A 66 -8.69 -0.48 -8.43
N LYS A 67 -8.33 -1.46 -7.58
CA LYS A 67 -7.62 -2.68 -7.97
C LYS A 67 -8.40 -3.48 -9.02
N VAL A 68 -9.68 -3.75 -8.76
CA VAL A 68 -10.54 -4.49 -9.69
C VAL A 68 -10.64 -3.74 -11.03
N MET A 69 -10.83 -2.42 -10.97
CA MET A 69 -10.85 -1.60 -12.18
C MET A 69 -9.53 -1.69 -12.96
N LEU A 70 -8.38 -1.54 -12.29
CA LEU A 70 -7.07 -1.63 -12.92
C LEU A 70 -6.85 -3.02 -13.54
N GLN A 71 -7.27 -4.10 -12.87
CA GLN A 71 -7.19 -5.46 -13.41
C GLN A 71 -8.04 -5.62 -14.68
N GLU A 72 -9.25 -5.06 -14.71
CA GLU A 72 -10.12 -5.11 -15.90
C GLU A 72 -9.53 -4.35 -17.10
N ILE A 73 -9.03 -3.12 -16.90
CA ILE A 73 -8.48 -2.32 -18.01
C ILE A 73 -7.15 -2.88 -18.55
N THR A 74 -6.40 -3.60 -17.70
CA THR A 74 -5.11 -4.20 -18.07
C THR A 74 -5.23 -5.63 -18.61
N ARG A 75 -6.35 -6.32 -18.41
CA ARG A 75 -6.57 -7.73 -18.83
C ARG A 75 -6.22 -8.02 -20.29
N GLY A 76 -6.45 -7.07 -21.19
CA GLY A 76 -6.19 -7.22 -22.63
C GLY A 76 -4.75 -6.92 -23.06
N ILE A 77 -3.88 -6.48 -22.14
CA ILE A 77 -2.51 -6.06 -22.46
C ILE A 77 -1.55 -7.12 -21.94
N LYS A 78 -1.03 -7.93 -22.85
CA LYS A 78 -0.09 -9.02 -22.51
C LYS A 78 1.14 -8.44 -21.79
N GLY A 79 1.47 -9.02 -20.63
CA GLY A 79 2.61 -8.62 -19.81
C GLY A 79 2.30 -7.54 -18.78
N ALA A 80 1.11 -6.92 -18.81
CA ALA A 80 0.69 -6.00 -17.77
C ALA A 80 0.26 -6.77 -16.51
N MET A 81 0.63 -6.28 -15.33
CA MET A 81 0.26 -6.90 -14.05
C MET A 81 -0.07 -5.84 -13.02
N VAL A 82 -1.15 -6.03 -12.28
CA VAL A 82 -1.52 -5.19 -11.14
C VAL A 82 -1.05 -5.85 -9.84
N GLU A 83 -0.10 -5.22 -9.17
CA GLU A 83 0.40 -5.61 -7.85
C GLU A 83 -0.35 -4.83 -6.75
N ASP A 84 -0.66 -5.53 -5.65
CA ASP A 84 -1.33 -4.99 -4.48
C ASP A 84 -0.37 -4.95 -3.28
N ASN A 85 0.06 -3.75 -2.94
CA ASN A 85 0.94 -3.45 -1.81
C ASN A 85 0.16 -2.93 -0.61
N LYS A 86 -1.08 -3.42 -0.41
CA LYS A 86 -2.03 -3.11 0.68
C LYS A 86 -2.59 -1.69 0.66
N PHE A 87 -1.73 -0.67 0.69
CA PHE A 87 -2.13 0.74 0.62
C PHE A 87 -1.74 1.41 -0.71
N CYS A 88 -1.04 0.69 -1.58
CA CYS A 88 -0.63 1.15 -2.90
C CYS A 88 -0.92 0.08 -3.95
N LEU A 89 -1.18 0.50 -5.18
CA LEU A 89 -1.33 -0.36 -6.34
C LEU A 89 -0.27 0.01 -7.36
N SER A 90 0.35 -1.00 -7.96
CA SER A 90 1.38 -0.81 -8.98
C SER A 90 0.97 -1.53 -10.25
N VAL A 91 0.96 -0.82 -11.38
CA VAL A 91 0.74 -1.41 -12.69
C VAL A 91 2.10 -1.61 -13.34
N HIS A 92 2.54 -2.86 -13.39
CA HIS A 92 3.80 -3.26 -13.99
C HIS A 92 3.67 -3.31 -15.50
N PHE A 93 4.64 -2.70 -16.19
CA PHE A 93 4.69 -2.63 -17.65
C PHE A 93 5.99 -3.18 -18.25
N ARG A 94 6.93 -3.67 -17.43
CA ARG A 94 8.24 -4.19 -17.89
C ARG A 94 8.10 -5.30 -18.94
N CYS A 95 7.11 -6.17 -18.78
CA CYS A 95 6.89 -7.30 -19.69
C CYS A 95 5.90 -6.98 -20.82
N VAL A 96 5.44 -5.73 -20.92
CA VAL A 96 4.53 -5.27 -21.97
C VAL A 96 5.33 -4.95 -23.22
N ASN A 97 4.80 -5.32 -24.39
CA ASN A 97 5.40 -4.93 -25.67
C ASN A 97 5.48 -3.39 -25.74
N GLU A 98 6.64 -2.84 -26.12
CA GLU A 98 6.94 -1.41 -26.19
C GLU A 98 5.86 -0.60 -26.92
N ASP A 99 5.32 -1.13 -28.02
CA ASP A 99 4.24 -0.51 -28.81
C ASP A 99 2.94 -0.30 -27.99
N ASN A 100 2.73 -1.12 -26.96
CA ASN A 100 1.54 -1.08 -26.09
C ASN A 100 1.78 -0.35 -24.76
N VAL A 101 3.02 0.05 -24.43
CA VAL A 101 3.32 0.75 -23.17
C VAL A 101 2.61 2.10 -23.09
N GLY A 102 2.61 2.87 -24.19
CA GLY A 102 1.87 4.13 -24.27
C GLY A 102 0.37 3.94 -24.09
N VAL A 103 -0.20 2.90 -24.73
CA VAL A 103 -1.62 2.55 -24.63
C VAL A 103 -2.00 2.16 -23.20
N LEU A 104 -1.15 1.38 -22.53
CA LEU A 104 -1.35 1.00 -21.13
C LEU A 104 -1.38 2.23 -20.23
N LYS A 105 -0.39 3.12 -20.39
CA LYS A 105 -0.27 4.36 -19.62
C LYS A 105 -1.52 5.23 -19.77
N GLU A 106 -1.96 5.48 -21.00
CA GLU A 106 -3.14 6.31 -21.27
C GLU A 106 -4.42 5.72 -20.67
N LYS A 107 -4.60 4.39 -20.74
CA LYS A 107 -5.75 3.70 -20.13
C LYS A 107 -5.76 3.88 -18.61
N VAL A 108 -4.61 3.66 -17.96
CA VAL A 108 -4.48 3.82 -16.50
C VAL A 108 -4.74 5.26 -16.09
N GLU A 109 -4.09 6.23 -16.73
CA GLU A 109 -4.28 7.66 -16.43
C GLU A 109 -5.74 8.09 -16.63
N SER A 110 -6.36 7.67 -17.73
CA SER A 110 -7.75 8.03 -18.02
C SER A 110 -8.73 7.45 -17.01
N ALA A 111 -8.54 6.20 -16.58
CA ALA A 111 -9.39 5.59 -15.57
C ALA A 111 -9.21 6.26 -14.19
N MET A 112 -7.98 6.63 -13.85
CA MET A 112 -7.63 7.25 -12.56
C MET A 112 -8.07 8.72 -12.44
N LYS A 113 -8.45 9.41 -13.52
CA LYS A 113 -8.99 10.80 -13.46
C LYS A 113 -10.21 10.93 -12.54
N SER A 114 -11.01 9.87 -12.39
CA SER A 114 -12.17 9.86 -11.49
C SER A 114 -11.81 9.65 -10.00
N TYR A 115 -10.55 9.32 -9.70
CA TYR A 115 -10.07 8.93 -8.39
C TYR A 115 -9.23 10.02 -7.71
N LYS A 116 -9.87 11.12 -7.29
CA LYS A 116 -9.18 12.30 -6.70
C LYS A 116 -8.35 12.01 -5.43
N ASP A 117 -8.75 11.02 -4.64
CA ASP A 117 -7.99 10.63 -3.42
C ASP A 117 -6.68 9.90 -3.72
N PHE A 118 -6.42 9.51 -4.97
CA PHE A 118 -5.23 8.78 -5.37
C PHE A 118 -4.36 9.63 -6.27
N ARG A 119 -3.04 9.50 -6.08
CA ARG A 119 -2.03 10.12 -6.93
C ARG A 119 -1.31 9.05 -7.74
N ILE A 120 -1.16 9.28 -9.04
CA ILE A 120 -0.33 8.45 -9.89
C ILE A 120 1.12 8.95 -9.78
N SER A 121 2.05 8.02 -9.64
CA SER A 121 3.49 8.26 -9.72
C SER A 121 4.10 7.27 -10.69
N GLU A 122 5.05 7.72 -11.48
CA GLU A 122 5.80 6.88 -12.42
C GLU A 122 7.14 6.49 -11.80
N GLY A 123 7.46 5.20 -11.87
CA GLY A 123 8.79 4.67 -11.54
C GLY A 123 9.61 4.46 -12.82
N LYS A 124 10.94 4.46 -12.69
CA LYS A 124 11.78 3.87 -13.73
C LYS A 124 11.51 2.37 -13.78
N GLU A 125 11.69 1.79 -14.95
CA GLU A 125 11.77 0.36 -15.16
C GLU A 125 12.76 -0.25 -14.15
N VAL A 126 12.24 -0.74 -13.02
CA VAL A 126 12.92 -1.79 -12.26
C VAL A 126 12.85 -3.01 -13.13
#